data_AF-A0A9P6A7J3-F1
#
_entry.id   AF-A0A9P6A7J3-F1
#
_cell.length_a   1.000
_cell.length_b   1.000
_cell.length_c   1.000
_cell.angle_alpha   90.00
_cell.angle_beta   90.00
_cell.angle_gamma   90.00
#
_symmetry.space_group_name_H-M   'P 1'
#
loop_
_entity.id
_entity.type
_entity.pdbx_description
1 polymer ?
#
loop_
_entity_poly.entity_id
_entity_poly.type
_entity_poly.pdbx_seq_one_letter_code
_entity_poly.pdbx_strand_id
1 'polypeptide(L)'
;MFRPPREPADPDASIRATDSDAALARLSAVQKGYLVDPFVRHLVPRAHLQPPRPPLINIGTYVRTVCIDKLVDGWLQKCSIDGRSGCQILSLGAGSDTRFWRLAVDRSVEGYSQQIH
;
A
#
# COMPACT_ATOMS: atom_id res chain seq x y z
N MET A 1 40.66 -15.00 -19.65
CA MET A 1 39.28 -14.61 -19.32
C MET A 1 39.32 -13.80 -18.04
N PHE A 2 38.97 -12.51 -18.08
CA PHE A 2 38.84 -11.68 -16.87
C PHE A 2 37.51 -12.00 -16.19
N ARG A 3 37.55 -12.47 -14.94
CA ARG A 3 36.36 -12.54 -14.07
C ARG A 3 36.13 -11.12 -13.54
N PRO A 4 34.96 -10.50 -13.77
CA PRO A 4 34.69 -9.18 -13.22
C PRO A 4 34.77 -9.24 -11.68
N PRO A 5 35.22 -8.17 -11.02
CA PRO A 5 35.21 -8.08 -9.56
C PRO A 5 33.80 -8.39 -9.05
N ARG A 6 33.71 -9.22 -8.02
CA ARG A 6 32.44 -9.49 -7.36
C ARG A 6 32.01 -8.18 -6.70
N GLU A 7 30.98 -7.53 -7.23
CA GLU A 7 30.44 -6.34 -6.58
C GLU A 7 30.12 -6.69 -5.13
N PRO A 8 30.49 -5.83 -4.17
CA PRO A 8 30.17 -6.08 -2.77
C PRO A 8 28.64 -6.21 -2.66
N ALA A 9 28.18 -7.33 -2.11
CA ALA A 9 26.78 -7.56 -1.89
C ALA A 9 26.23 -6.45 -1.00
N ASP A 10 25.21 -5.74 -1.47
CA ASP A 10 24.54 -4.71 -0.70
C ASP A 10 23.93 -5.34 0.56
N PRO A 11 24.37 -4.96 1.77
CA PRO A 11 23.96 -5.58 3.02
C PRO A 11 22.44 -5.42 3.28
N ASP A 12 21.83 -4.39 2.71
CA ASP A 12 20.41 -4.07 2.90
C ASP A 12 19.53 -4.61 1.77
N ALA A 13 20.10 -5.34 0.81
CA ALA A 13 19.34 -5.90 -0.31
C ALA A 13 18.20 -6.81 0.14
N SER A 14 18.43 -7.64 1.17
CA SER A 14 17.42 -8.52 1.75
C SER A 14 16.29 -7.73 2.42
N ILE A 15 16.63 -6.63 3.10
CA ILE A 15 15.67 -5.73 3.75
C ILE A 15 14.78 -5.08 2.69
N ARG A 16 15.36 -4.51 1.63
CA ARG A 16 14.58 -3.87 0.56
C ARG A 16 13.75 -4.87 -0.26
N ALA A 17 14.21 -6.10 -0.40
CA ALA A 17 13.44 -7.16 -1.07
C ALA A 17 12.11 -7.47 -0.36
N THR A 18 12.01 -7.22 0.96
CA THR A 18 10.75 -7.42 1.70
C THR A 18 9.62 -6.50 1.22
N ASP A 19 9.94 -5.26 0.83
CA ASP A 19 8.95 -4.35 0.25
C ASP A 19 8.44 -4.87 -1.10
N SER A 20 9.35 -5.34 -1.95
CA SER A 20 8.98 -5.92 -3.25
C SER A 20 8.06 -7.14 -3.10
N ASP A 21 8.33 -8.01 -2.12
CA ASP A 21 7.46 -9.16 -1.83
C ASP A 21 6.06 -8.71 -1.36
N ALA A 22 6.00 -7.70 -0.48
CA ALA A 22 4.74 -7.12 0.00
C ALA A 22 3.94 -6.45 -1.12
N ALA A 23 4.59 -5.70 -2.01
CA ALA A 23 3.97 -5.05 -3.16
C ALA A 23 3.40 -6.08 -4.14
N LEU A 24 4.12 -7.17 -4.40
CA LEU A 24 3.65 -8.29 -5.22
C LEU A 24 2.46 -9.03 -4.60
N ALA A 25 2.47 -9.24 -3.28
CA ALA A 25 1.33 -9.84 -2.58
C ALA A 25 0.08 -8.96 -2.68
N ARG A 26 0.24 -7.64 -2.52
CA ARG A 26 -0.84 -6.66 -2.71
C ARG A 26 -1.36 -6.66 -4.14
N LEU A 27 -0.48 -6.62 -5.14
CA LEU A 27 -0.86 -6.69 -6.55
C LEU A 27 -1.66 -7.96 -6.86
N SER A 28 -1.20 -9.12 -6.39
CA SER A 28 -1.92 -10.39 -6.55
C SER A 28 -3.32 -10.34 -5.94
N ALA A 29 -3.45 -9.83 -4.72
CA ALA A 29 -4.74 -9.67 -4.05
C ALA A 29 -5.70 -8.77 -4.85
N VAL A 30 -5.19 -7.68 -5.44
CA VAL A 30 -5.97 -6.78 -6.30
C VAL A 30 -6.38 -7.46 -7.60
N GLN A 31 -5.45 -8.12 -8.29
CA GLN A 31 -5.75 -8.84 -9.55
C GLN A 31 -6.78 -9.97 -9.35
N LYS A 32 -6.81 -10.58 -8.16
CA LYS A 32 -7.79 -11.60 -7.78
C LYS A 32 -9.07 -11.04 -7.16
N GLY A 33 -9.23 -9.72 -7.07
CA GLY A 33 -10.44 -9.06 -6.61
C GLY A 33 -10.66 -9.08 -5.09
N TYR A 34 -9.63 -9.42 -4.29
CA TYR A 34 -9.70 -9.31 -2.83
C TYR A 34 -9.66 -7.86 -2.37
N LEU A 35 -8.94 -7.01 -3.09
CA LEU A 35 -8.75 -5.59 -2.77
C LEU A 35 -9.01 -4.72 -3.99
N VAL A 36 -9.49 -3.51 -3.74
CA VAL A 36 -9.58 -2.46 -4.76
C VAL A 36 -8.45 -1.46 -4.51
N ASP A 37 -7.52 -1.39 -5.45
CA ASP A 37 -6.40 -0.45 -5.40
C ASP A 37 -5.91 -0.14 -6.83
N PRO A 38 -6.24 1.05 -7.36
CA PRO A 38 -5.84 1.42 -8.71
C PRO A 38 -4.35 1.80 -8.81
N PHE A 39 -3.67 2.01 -7.69
CA PHE A 39 -2.32 2.59 -7.63
C PHE A 39 -1.21 1.55 -7.60
N VAL A 40 -1.42 0.39 -6.95
CA VAL A 40 -0.36 -0.61 -6.71
C VAL A 40 0.35 -1.09 -7.98
N ARG A 41 -0.38 -1.20 -9.10
CA ARG A 41 0.18 -1.61 -10.40
C ARG A 41 1.25 -0.66 -10.93
N HIS A 42 1.24 0.60 -10.50
CA HIS A 42 2.22 1.61 -10.91
C HIS A 42 3.51 1.55 -10.10
N LEU A 43 3.50 0.86 -8.94
CA LEU A 43 4.66 0.69 -8.07
C LEU A 43 5.36 -0.66 -8.26
N VAL A 44 4.74 -1.60 -8.98
CA VAL A 44 5.29 -2.93 -9.24
C VAL A 44 5.80 -3.04 -10.69
N PRO A 45 7.09 -3.34 -10.91
CA PRO A 45 7.63 -3.57 -12.24
C PRO A 45 6.91 -4.70 -12.98
N ARG A 46 6.52 -4.45 -14.23
CA ARG A 46 5.84 -5.44 -15.10
C ARG A 46 4.63 -6.08 -14.41
N ALA A 47 3.84 -5.30 -13.67
CA ALA A 47 2.71 -5.77 -12.86
C ALA A 47 1.78 -6.78 -13.58
N HIS A 48 1.49 -6.56 -14.86
CA HIS A 48 0.63 -7.44 -15.65
C HIS A 48 1.22 -8.84 -15.93
N LEU A 49 2.54 -9.03 -15.77
CA LEU A 49 3.23 -10.31 -15.96
C LEU A 49 3.51 -11.03 -14.64
N GLN A 50 3.19 -10.41 -13.50
CA GLN A 50 3.47 -11.01 -12.20
C GLN A 50 2.54 -12.20 -11.95
N PRO A 51 3.06 -13.34 -11.49
CA PRO A 51 2.24 -14.51 -11.22
C PRO A 51 1.36 -14.29 -9.99
N PRO A 52 0.17 -14.92 -9.93
CA PRO A 52 -0.68 -14.84 -8.75
C PRO A 52 -0.02 -15.55 -7.56
N ARG A 53 -0.23 -15.00 -6.36
CA ARG A 53 0.14 -15.63 -5.09
C ARG A 53 -0.92 -16.65 -4.65
N PRO A 54 -0.57 -17.64 -3.81
CA PRO A 54 -1.53 -18.59 -3.25
C PRO A 54 -2.71 -17.90 -2.53
N PRO A 55 -3.92 -18.49 -2.53
CA PRO A 55 -5.10 -17.89 -1.90
C PRO A 55 -4.89 -17.45 -0.45
N LEU A 56 -4.17 -18.26 0.35
CA LEU A 56 -3.86 -17.94 1.74
C LEU A 56 -3.07 -16.62 1.89
N ILE A 57 -2.15 -16.34 0.96
CA ILE A 57 -1.41 -15.08 0.94
C ILE A 57 -2.36 -13.93 0.63
N ASN A 58 -3.22 -14.06 -0.38
CA ASN A 58 -4.18 -13.01 -0.74
C ASN A 58 -5.16 -12.72 0.41
N ILE A 59 -5.61 -13.75 1.13
CA ILE A 59 -6.46 -13.60 2.33
C ILE A 59 -5.69 -12.84 3.43
N GLY A 60 -4.45 -13.21 3.71
CA GLY A 60 -3.62 -12.50 4.68
C GLY A 60 -3.39 -11.04 4.31
N THR A 61 -3.12 -10.76 3.03
CA THR A 61 -2.96 -9.40 2.50
C THR A 61 -4.25 -8.58 2.60
N TYR A 62 -5.40 -9.20 2.33
CA TYR A 62 -6.71 -8.58 2.50
C TYR A 62 -6.95 -8.19 3.96
N VAL A 63 -6.85 -9.16 4.88
CA VAL A 63 -7.08 -8.94 6.32
C VAL A 63 -6.14 -7.85 6.84
N ARG A 64 -4.84 -7.95 6.55
CA ARG A 64 -3.86 -6.92 6.93
C ARG A 64 -4.27 -5.53 6.44
N THR A 65 -4.65 -5.41 5.16
CA THR A 65 -5.04 -4.13 4.56
C THR A 65 -6.28 -3.55 5.25
N VAL A 66 -7.35 -4.32 5.34
CA VAL A 66 -8.62 -3.86 5.92
C VAL A 66 -8.48 -3.52 7.40
N CYS A 67 -7.70 -4.29 8.16
CA CYS A 67 -7.46 -4.00 9.57
C CYS A 67 -6.73 -2.66 9.76
N ILE A 68 -5.68 -2.40 8.98
CA ILE A 68 -4.96 -1.12 9.05
C ILE A 68 -5.85 0.03 8.58
N ASP A 69 -6.59 -0.15 7.49
CA ASP A 69 -7.49 0.87 6.96
C ASP A 69 -8.55 1.26 8.03
N LYS A 70 -9.18 0.27 8.69
CA LYS A 70 -10.12 0.54 9.80
C LYS A 70 -9.51 1.31 10.97
N LEU A 71 -8.25 1.03 11.33
CA LEU A 71 -7.56 1.75 12.40
C LEU A 71 -7.27 3.20 11.99
N VAL A 72 -6.85 3.41 10.74
CA VAL A 72 -6.60 4.74 10.18
C VAL A 72 -7.89 5.55 10.11
N ASP A 73 -8.97 4.97 9.59
CA ASP A 73 -10.27 5.62 9.48
C ASP A 73 -10.83 5.98 10.87
N GLY A 74 -10.72 5.07 11.84
CA GLY A 74 -11.11 5.33 13.22
C GLY A 74 -10.30 6.46 13.87
N TRP A 75 -9.00 6.54 13.59
CA TRP A 75 -8.14 7.63 14.07
C TRP A 75 -8.54 8.98 13.46
N LEU A 76 -8.79 9.01 12.16
CA LEU A 76 -9.25 10.21 11.45
C LEU A 76 -10.62 10.67 11.97
N GLN A 77 -11.57 9.74 12.13
CA GLN A 77 -12.89 10.02 12.68
C GLN A 77 -12.79 10.59 14.10
N LYS A 78 -11.97 9.98 14.96
CA LYS A 78 -11.75 10.48 16.33
C LYS A 78 -11.20 11.90 16.34
N CYS A 79 -10.23 12.21 15.48
CA CYS A 79 -9.69 13.58 15.37
C CYS A 79 -10.76 14.58 14.95
N SER A 80 -11.69 14.17 14.07
CA SER A 80 -12.84 15.00 13.67
C SER A 80 -13.82 15.23 14.82
N ILE A 81 -14.16 14.19 15.60
CA ILE A 81 -15.07 14.29 16.74
C ILE A 81 -14.48 15.18 17.85
N ASP A 82 -13.18 15.07 18.09
CA ASP A 82 -12.46 15.87 19.08
C ASP A 82 -12.23 17.34 18.63
N GLY A 83 -12.73 17.74 17.44
CA GLY A 83 -12.62 19.10 16.93
C GLY A 83 -11.19 19.54 16.59
N ARG A 84 -10.28 18.60 16.30
CA ARG A 84 -8.88 18.93 15.97
C ARG A 84 -8.79 19.57 14.59
N SER A 85 -7.99 20.63 14.46
CA SER A 85 -7.74 21.34 13.20
C SER A 85 -6.92 20.53 12.18
N GLY A 86 -6.36 19.40 12.58
CA GLY A 86 -5.60 18.51 11.69
C GLY A 86 -5.32 17.16 12.34
N CYS A 87 -5.06 16.17 11.50
CA CYS A 87 -4.67 14.82 11.89
C CYS A 87 -3.44 14.40 11.08
N GLN A 88 -2.48 13.73 11.75
CA GLN A 88 -1.25 13.27 11.14
C GLN A 88 -1.17 11.74 11.21
N ILE A 89 -0.67 11.14 10.13
CA ILE A 89 -0.39 9.71 10.02
C ILE A 89 1.06 9.58 9.56
N LEU A 90 1.87 8.86 10.33
CA LEU A 90 3.26 8.56 10.02
C LEU A 90 3.40 7.05 9.73
N SER A 91 3.70 6.69 8.48
CA SER A 91 3.96 5.30 8.10
C SER A 91 5.46 5.02 8.08
N LEU A 92 5.96 4.33 9.11
CA LEU A 92 7.37 3.96 9.25
C LEU A 92 7.63 2.68 8.45
N GLY A 93 8.58 2.73 7.52
CA GLY A 93 8.79 1.63 6.58
C GLY A 93 7.62 1.44 5.62
N ALA A 94 7.04 2.56 5.14
CA ALA A 94 5.87 2.55 4.26
C ALA A 94 6.07 1.71 2.99
N GLY A 95 7.30 1.66 2.47
CA GLY A 95 7.59 0.94 1.24
C GLY A 95 6.69 1.41 0.09
N SER A 96 6.10 0.44 -0.62
CA SER A 96 5.18 0.65 -1.74
C SER A 96 3.71 0.79 -1.30
N ASP A 97 3.45 1.31 -0.10
CA ASP A 97 2.08 1.55 0.40
C ASP A 97 1.38 2.65 -0.40
N THR A 98 0.16 2.35 -0.86
CA THR A 98 -0.66 3.22 -1.72
C THR A 98 -1.76 3.95 -0.97
N ARG A 99 -1.90 3.74 0.35
CA ARG A 99 -3.02 4.27 1.15
C ARG A 99 -3.13 5.79 1.07
N PHE A 100 -2.00 6.50 0.94
CA PHE A 100 -2.01 7.95 0.76
C PHE A 100 -2.91 8.37 -0.40
N TRP A 101 -2.73 7.78 -1.59
CA TRP A 101 -3.53 8.12 -2.76
C TRP A 101 -4.98 7.67 -2.62
N ARG A 102 -5.23 6.51 -1.99
CA ARG A 102 -6.60 6.05 -1.69
C ARG A 102 -7.35 7.06 -0.81
N LEU A 103 -6.74 7.47 0.30
CA LEU A 103 -7.31 8.47 1.21
C LEU A 103 -7.48 9.85 0.55
N ALA A 104 -6.50 10.28 -0.26
CA ALA A 104 -6.57 11.57 -0.94
C ALA A 104 -7.70 11.63 -1.98
N VAL A 105 -7.92 10.53 -2.71
CA VAL A 105 -9.02 10.46 -3.70
C VAL A 105 -10.37 10.35 -3.00
N ASP A 106 -10.53 9.45 -2.01
CA ASP A 106 -11.81 9.29 -1.31
C ASP A 106 -12.27 10.61 -0.66
N ARG A 107 -11.35 11.35 -0.03
CA ARG A 107 -11.66 12.66 0.56
C ARG A 107 -11.88 13.78 -0.46
N SER A 108 -11.30 13.68 -1.65
CA SER A 108 -11.58 14.66 -2.72
C SER A 108 -13.03 14.57 -3.19
N VAL A 109 -13.62 13.37 -3.18
CA VAL A 109 -15.03 13.13 -3.54
C VAL A 109 -15.97 13.66 -2.45
N GLU A 110 -15.62 13.49 -1.18
CA GLU A 110 -16.39 14.06 -0.05
C GLU A 110 -16.37 15.59 -0.05
N GLY A 111 -15.21 16.20 -0.30
CA GLY A 111 -15.06 17.65 -0.39
C GLY A 111 -15.85 18.28 -1.54
N TYR A 112 -15.93 17.60 -2.69
CA TYR A 112 -16.73 18.05 -3.83
C TYR A 112 -18.24 17.96 -3.55
N SER A 113 -18.68 16.91 -2.85
CA SER A 113 -20.10 16.71 -2.51
C SER A 113 -20.61 17.73 -1.49
N GLN A 114 -19.74 18.26 -0.62
CA GLN A 114 -20.05 19.32 0.34
C GLN A 114 -20.07 20.73 -0.29
N GLN A 115 -19.65 20.87 -1.55
CA GLN A 115 -19.54 22.16 -2.25
C GLN A 115 -20.69 22.43 -3.22
N ILE A 116 -21.60 21.47 -3.41
CA ILE A 116 -22.77 21.56 -4.30
C ILE A 116 -24.09 21.80 -3.52
N HIS A 117 -23.99 22.12 -2.23
CA HIS A 117 -25.09 22.61 -1.39
C HIS A 117 -24.74 23.97 -0.78
#